data_AF-A0A354HY89-F1
#
_entry.id   AF-A0A354HY89-F1
#
_cell.length_a   1.000
_cell.length_b   1.000
_cell.length_c   1.000
_cell.angle_alpha   90.00
_cell.angle_beta   90.00
_cell.angle_gamma   90.00
#
_symmetry.space_group_name_H-M   'P 1'
#
loop_
_entity.id
_entity.type
_entity.pdbx_description
1 polymer ?
#
loop_
_entity_poly.entity_id
_entity_poly.type
_entity_poly.pdbx_seq_one_letter_code
_entity_poly.pdbx_strand_id
1 'polypeptide(L)' 'MSVPKRPALGRGLDSLISMDDTPARGSSAINDIAIDRITPNPDQPRSIFDEEALEELARSIRELGIIQPL' A
#
# COMPACT_ATOMS: atom_id res chain seq x y z
N MET A 1 -10.45 -23.05 45.65
CA MET A 1 -11.30 -22.36 44.65
C MET A 1 -10.38 -21.56 43.73
N SER A 2 -10.52 -21.76 42.42
CA SER A 2 -9.60 -21.30 41.37
C SER A 2 -9.72 -19.79 41.10
N VAL A 3 -8.58 -19.09 41.03
CA VAL A 3 -8.51 -17.66 40.69
C VAL A 3 -8.59 -17.52 39.16
N PRO A 4 -9.52 -16.72 38.60
CA PRO A 4 -9.60 -16.57 37.15
C PRO A 4 -8.40 -15.76 36.62
N LYS A 5 -7.72 -16.33 35.62
CA LYS A 5 -6.59 -15.74 34.90
C LYS A 5 -7.09 -14.57 34.05
N ARG A 6 -6.56 -13.36 34.26
CA ARG A 6 -6.94 -12.17 33.48
C ARG A 6 -6.59 -12.38 32.00
N PRO A 7 -7.51 -12.14 31.04
CA PRO A 7 -7.20 -12.23 29.63
C PRO A 7 -6.20 -11.15 29.22
N ALA A 8 -5.45 -11.52 28.20
CA ALA A 8 -4.14 -11.00 27.86
C ALA A 8 -4.11 -9.57 27.30
N LEU A 9 -2.90 -9.01 27.45
CA LEU A 9 -2.29 -7.96 26.64
C LEU A 9 -2.81 -7.99 25.19
N GLY A 10 -3.45 -6.90 24.74
CA GLY A 10 -4.00 -6.84 23.39
C GLY A 10 -4.96 -5.68 23.11
N ARG A 11 -5.40 -4.94 24.13
CA ARG A 11 -6.35 -3.81 23.96
C ARG A 11 -5.71 -2.41 23.92
N GLY A 12 -4.38 -2.34 23.94
CA GLY A 12 -3.65 -1.06 23.93
C GLY A 12 -3.17 -0.61 22.55
N LEU A 13 -3.08 -1.52 21.58
CA LEU A 13 -2.70 -1.18 20.20
C LEU A 13 -3.90 -0.60 19.42
N ASP A 14 -5.09 -1.15 19.64
CA ASP A 14 -6.35 -0.62 19.08
C ASP A 14 -6.64 0.83 19.51
N SER A 15 -6.22 1.25 20.71
CA SER A 15 -6.36 2.64 21.16
C SER A 15 -5.31 3.61 20.59
N LEU A 16 -4.25 3.08 19.98
CA LEU A 16 -3.21 3.87 19.31
C LEU A 16 -3.43 3.94 17.80
N ILE A 17 -4.11 2.94 17.23
CA ILE A 17 -4.47 2.91 15.82
C ILE A 17 -5.87 3.52 15.71
N SER A 18 -5.93 4.85 15.67
CA SER A 18 -7.09 5.54 15.12
C SER A 18 -7.29 5.03 13.70
N MET A 19 -8.23 4.11 13.50
CA MET A 19 -8.85 3.81 12.20
C MET A 19 -9.75 4.98 11.77
N ASP A 20 -9.34 6.20 12.08
CA ASP A 20 -9.88 7.36 11.42
C ASP A 20 -9.21 7.36 10.05
N ASP A 21 -10.03 7.23 9.01
CA ASP A 21 -9.75 7.65 7.65
C ASP A 21 -9.22 9.08 7.71
N THR A 22 -7.96 9.23 8.07
CA THR A 22 -7.27 10.51 8.08
C THR A 22 -7.05 10.81 6.61
N PRO A 23 -7.83 11.72 6.00
CA PRO A 23 -7.54 12.09 4.63
C PRO A 23 -6.12 12.64 4.66
N ALA A 24 -5.20 11.99 3.95
CA ALA A 24 -3.79 12.31 3.99
C ALA A 24 -3.63 13.82 3.80
N ARG A 25 -3.35 14.55 4.89
CA ARG A 25 -3.18 16.00 4.86
C ARG A 25 -1.76 16.28 4.43
N GLY A 26 -1.53 16.04 3.14
CA GLY A 26 -0.30 16.23 2.40
C GLY A 26 -0.54 15.77 0.96
N SER A 27 -0.66 16.72 0.02
CA SER A 27 -0.73 16.49 -1.44
C SER A 27 -1.63 15.36 -1.95
N SER A 28 -2.69 14.99 -1.23
CA SER A 28 -3.59 13.87 -1.55
C SER A 28 -4.56 14.16 -2.70
N ALA A 29 -4.11 14.95 -3.68
CA ALA A 29 -4.79 15.09 -4.95
C ALA A 29 -4.21 14.02 -5.88
N ILE A 30 -5.04 13.06 -6.26
CA ILE A 30 -4.75 12.18 -7.39
C ILE A 30 -4.65 13.09 -8.61
N ASN A 31 -3.53 13.04 -9.33
CA ASN A 31 -3.29 13.86 -10.51
C ASN A 31 -2.84 12.98 -11.66
N ASP A 32 -3.34 13.29 -12.85
CA ASP A 32 -2.84 12.70 -14.08
C ASP A 32 -1.54 13.42 -14.49
N ILE A 33 -0.50 12.65 -14.76
CA ILE A 33 0.78 13.13 -15.27
C ILE A 33 1.20 12.33 -16.50
N ALA A 34 1.99 12.94 -17.37
CA ALA A 34 2.60 12.25 -18.48
C ALA A 34 3.69 11.27 -17.98
N ILE A 35 3.73 10.07 -18.58
CA ILE A 35 4.60 8.96 -18.16
C ILE A 35 6.09 9.31 -18.27
N ASP A 36 6.45 10.15 -19.23
CA ASP A 36 7.83 10.64 -19.47
C ASP A 36 8.36 11.51 -18.33
N ARG A 37 7.50 11.98 -17.42
CA ARG A 37 7.88 12.68 -16.20
C ARG A 37 8.24 11.73 -15.04
N ILE A 38 8.05 10.43 -15.20
CA ILE A 38 8.32 9.41 -14.18
C ILE A 38 9.71 8.82 -14.45
N THR A 39 10.57 8.88 -13.44
CA THR A 39 11.89 8.24 -13.47
C THR A 39 12.01 7.27 -12.29
N PRO A 40 12.69 6.11 -12.47
CA PRO A 40 12.98 5.22 -11.35
C PRO A 40 13.76 5.94 -10.24
N ASN A 41 13.49 5.58 -8.99
CA ASN A 41 14.31 6.03 -7.87
C ASN A 41 15.75 5.45 -8.04
N PRO A 42 16.81 6.28 -8.00
CA PRO A 42 18.19 5.79 -8.05
C PRO A 42 18.50 4.75 -6.96
N ASP A 43 17.89 4.88 -5.80
CA ASP A 43 18.09 3.99 -4.64
C ASP A 43 17.02 2.89 -4.56
N GLN A 44 16.45 2.46 -5.70
CA GLN A 44 15.41 1.45 -5.72
C GLN A 44 15.95 0.08 -5.26
N PRO A 45 15.51 -0.45 -4.10
CA PRO A 45 16.08 -1.69 -3.55
C PRO A 45 15.64 -2.93 -4.34
N ARG A 46 14.46 -2.90 -4.97
CA ARG A 46 13.98 -3.95 -5.87
C ARG A 46 14.39 -3.63 -7.31
N SER A 47 15.39 -4.35 -7.80
CA SER A 47 15.88 -4.24 -9.17
C SER A 47 15.51 -5.43 -10.06
N ILE A 48 15.05 -6.53 -9.46
CA ILE A 48 14.71 -7.77 -10.18
C ILE A 48 13.20 -7.99 -10.09
N PHE A 49 12.62 -8.26 -11.26
CA PHE A 49 11.23 -8.65 -11.42
C PHE A 49 11.17 -10.05 -12.03
N ASP A 50 10.10 -10.75 -11.69
CA ASP A 50 9.73 -11.98 -12.39
C ASP A 50 9.07 -11.57 -13.72
N GLU A 51 9.59 -12.08 -14.83
CA GLU A 51 9.15 -11.67 -16.17
C GLU A 51 7.71 -12.13 -16.46
N GLU A 52 7.33 -13.34 -16.03
CA GLU A 52 5.98 -13.86 -16.25
C GLU A 52 4.96 -13.03 -15.49
N ALA A 53 5.24 -12.68 -14.22
CA ALA A 53 4.38 -11.80 -13.43
C ALA A 53 4.29 -10.39 -14.01
N LEU A 54 5.37 -9.87 -14.60
CA LEU A 54 5.39 -8.54 -15.24
C LEU A 54 4.53 -8.53 -16.51
N GLU A 55 4.62 -9.59 -17.33
CA GLU A 55 3.79 -9.77 -18.52
C GLU A 55 2.30 -9.89 -18.17
N GLU A 56 1.98 -10.63 -17.10
CA GLU A 56 0.61 -10.76 -16.59
C GLU A 56 0.06 -9.40 -16.14
N LEU A 57 0.85 -8.63 -15.37
CA LEU A 57 0.47 -7.30 -14.94
C LEU A 57 0.24 -6.37 -16.15
N ALA A 58 1.13 -6.40 -17.14
CA ALA A 58 0.98 -5.60 -18.35
C ALA A 58 -0.27 -5.98 -19.14
N ARG A 59 -0.64 -7.26 -19.19
CA ARG A 59 -1.90 -7.70 -19.81
C ARG A 59 -3.12 -7.17 -19.03
N SER A 60 -3.10 -7.32 -17.71
CA SER A 60 -4.16 -6.81 -16.82
C SER A 60 -4.37 -5.30 -16.98
N ILE A 61 -3.29 -4.51 -17.01
CA ILE A 61 -3.36 -3.05 -17.22
C ILE A 61 -3.94 -2.70 -18.60
N ARG A 62 -3.68 -3.49 -19.65
CA ARG A 62 -4.27 -3.25 -20.98
C ARG A 62 -5.78 -3.53 -21.03
N GLU A 63 -6.25 -4.50 -20.25
CA GLU A 63 -7.66 -4.91 -20.23
C GLU A 63 -8.51 -4.05 -19.29
N LEU A 64 -7.99 -3.74 -18.10
CA LEU A 64 -8.73 -3.10 -17.01
C LEU A 64 -8.29 -1.66 -16.74
N GLY A 65 -7.14 -1.24 -17.27
CA GLY A 65 -6.49 0.00 -16.91
C GLY A 65 -5.72 -0.08 -15.58
N ILE A 66 -5.24 1.06 -15.11
CA ILE A 66 -4.58 1.20 -13.81
C ILE A 66 -5.65 1.33 -12.73
N ILE A 67 -5.78 0.31 -11.88
CA ILE A 67 -6.81 0.27 -10.83
C ILE A 67 -6.43 1.05 -9.57
N GLN A 68 -5.13 1.29 -9.36
CA GLN A 68 -4.60 1.99 -8.21
C GLN A 68 -3.62 3.08 -8.68
N PRO A 69 -3.80 4.35 -8.24
CA PRO A 69 -2.81 5.40 -8.49
C PRO A 69 -1.42 5.01 -7.97
N LEU A 70 -0.38 5.37 -8.73
CA LEU A 70 1.03 5.13 -8.41
C LEU A 70 1.62 6.19 -7.48
#